data_AF-A0A1Y2C7S5-F1
#
_entry.id   AF-A0A1Y2C7S5-F1
#
_cell.length_a   1.000
_cell.length_b   1.000
_cell.length_c   1.000
_cell.angle_alpha   90.00
_cell.angle_beta   90.00
_cell.angle_gamma   90.00
#
_symmetry.space_group_name_H-M   'P 1'
#
loop_
_entity.id
_entity.type
_entity.pdbx_description
1 polymer ?
#
loop_
_entity_poly.entity_id
_entity_poly.type
_entity_poly.pdbx_seq_one_letter_code
_entity_poly.pdbx_strand_id
1 'polypeptide(L)'
;MSTYVPIASNNPKLVVKSHFGVETSALHPHRAINRGVFGLESNEARPTVLPSMFLATVTAKELSEIKDQANPNHGINLVRTKFEKEKEALHRESVEKSKLWPKTIIGERIQGLQRISERQANLEAEKEKVDAEWHAIVVKEREAKLAKARALQKSLASPEIRALHSKLALSNVLYERDRQVEHKKQLDALFKAHEFDGKALVQRAQKAHVMELVKAEMKKREARKIAMEYPLVIKQKRDAKMKQKEEDRIFQNQVAKASLQELEEEKEAVRMWKQAGFHEVEAAYWKAMDLKKEKQQKDKEDEANMFLEHRIYNDMREAIAKGRAGVTTDKRAGQERVYNKVAEMNSELAIESSKRIDNAVAVMSNAHKDRALIREQTDRAKKIALELDVAMGRNNQVAFIQQEKEREKQDGIATRKVLDNDFEEFQKMTVEQKKAKVDSLRKHHHSLLEQIVANKALNEKRVAENKKLDRDLMEQHEKESKGYIDVANAAIDEFRKEGKNIATAIHIVHPRQPFPPVQFETRYNTFARLGFI
;
A
#
# COMPACT_ATOMS: atom_id res chain seq x y z
N MET A 1 22.87 -2.09 -19.79
CA MET A 1 24.07 -1.52 -19.15
C MET A 1 23.57 -0.54 -18.10
N SER A 2 23.69 -0.88 -16.82
CA SER A 2 23.28 -0.01 -15.72
C SER A 2 24.54 0.41 -14.97
N THR A 3 24.92 1.67 -15.12
CA THR A 3 26.04 2.29 -14.43
C THR A 3 25.55 2.84 -13.09
N TYR A 4 25.88 2.13 -12.03
CA TYR A 4 25.72 2.55 -10.65
C TYR A 4 26.88 3.50 -10.30
N VAL A 5 26.59 4.71 -9.85
CA VAL A 5 27.57 5.64 -9.26
C VAL A 5 27.31 5.69 -7.75
N PRO A 6 28.29 5.32 -6.90
CA PRO A 6 28.17 5.47 -5.46
C PRO A 6 28.63 6.87 -5.03
N ILE A 7 27.83 7.55 -4.21
CA ILE A 7 28.29 8.75 -3.49
C ILE A 7 28.79 8.30 -2.12
N ALA A 8 30.06 8.64 -1.87
CA ALA A 8 30.83 8.32 -0.69
C ALA A 8 30.39 9.09 0.56
N SER A 9 30.75 8.47 1.68
CA SER A 9 30.71 8.95 3.07
C SER A 9 31.35 10.32 3.27
N ASN A 10 30.72 11.18 4.06
CA ASN A 10 31.39 12.31 4.72
C ASN A 10 30.82 12.56 6.13
N ASN A 11 31.71 12.38 7.11
CA ASN A 11 31.77 12.92 8.47
C ASN A 11 30.72 12.52 9.55
N PRO A 12 31.19 11.98 10.71
CA PRO A 12 30.40 11.89 11.93
C PRO A 12 30.55 13.20 12.73
N LYS A 13 29.50 14.02 12.81
CA LYS A 13 29.42 15.03 13.86
C LYS A 13 28.82 14.40 15.11
N LEU A 14 29.60 14.45 16.19
CA LEU A 14 29.15 14.22 17.56
C LEU A 14 27.80 14.89 17.79
N VAL A 15 26.81 14.10 18.17
CA VAL A 15 25.66 14.58 18.93
C VAL A 15 25.69 13.85 20.27
N VAL A 16 26.31 14.50 21.24
CA VAL A 16 26.18 14.17 22.65
C VAL A 16 24.71 14.37 23.02
N LYS A 17 23.96 13.28 23.17
CA LYS A 17 22.66 13.30 23.85
C LYS A 17 22.91 13.03 25.32
N SER A 18 22.73 14.07 26.13
CA SER A 18 22.61 14.00 27.57
C SER A 18 21.39 13.17 27.95
N HIS A 19 21.62 11.99 28.52
CA HIS A 19 20.59 11.24 29.24
C HIS A 19 20.59 11.68 30.70
N PHE A 20 19.65 12.58 31.04
CA PHE A 20 19.10 12.64 32.39
C PHE A 20 17.97 11.62 32.46
N GLY A 21 18.04 10.65 33.37
CA GLY A 21 16.93 9.71 33.58
C GLY A 21 17.27 8.42 34.29
N VAL A 22 17.48 8.53 35.61
CA VAL A 22 16.98 7.61 36.67
C VAL A 22 16.97 6.10 36.34
N GLU A 23 18.04 5.41 36.73
CA GLU A 23 18.06 3.95 36.84
C GLU A 23 17.19 3.52 38.03
N THR A 24 16.03 2.95 37.73
CA THR A 24 15.35 1.99 38.61
C THR A 24 15.11 0.72 37.81
N SER A 25 15.96 -0.27 37.97
CA SER A 25 15.70 -1.63 37.49
C SER A 25 16.38 -2.61 38.44
N ALA A 26 15.55 -3.07 39.37
CA ALA A 26 15.84 -4.16 40.27
C ALA A 26 15.97 -5.48 39.50
N LEU A 27 17.03 -6.22 39.84
CA LEU A 27 16.99 -7.64 40.20
C LEU A 27 16.16 -8.56 39.29
N HIS A 28 16.86 -9.25 38.39
CA HIS A 28 16.57 -10.66 38.09
C HIS A 28 17.87 -11.46 38.29
N PRO A 29 17.89 -12.52 39.13
CA PRO A 29 19.07 -13.34 39.30
C PRO A 29 19.15 -14.37 38.17
N HIS A 30 20.22 -14.29 37.37
CA HIS A 30 20.60 -15.34 36.44
C HIS A 30 21.15 -16.56 37.20
N ARG A 31 20.55 -17.71 36.92
CA ARG A 31 21.09 -19.07 37.15
C ARG A 31 22.54 -19.14 36.68
N ALA A 32 23.48 -19.32 37.61
CA ALA A 32 24.84 -19.75 37.28
C ALA A 32 24.87 -21.27 37.15
N ILE A 33 25.21 -21.73 35.96
CA ILE A 33 25.47 -23.13 35.61
C ILE A 33 26.91 -23.44 36.05
N ASN A 34 27.06 -24.49 36.85
CA ASN A 34 28.34 -25.08 37.23
C ASN A 34 29.13 -25.52 35.99
N ARG A 35 30.38 -25.06 35.87
CA ARG A 35 31.42 -25.76 35.12
C ARG A 35 32.60 -25.99 36.04
N GLY A 36 32.89 -27.27 36.24
CA GLY A 36 33.99 -27.74 37.07
C GLY A 36 35.35 -27.42 36.47
N VAL A 37 36.33 -27.33 37.37
CA VAL A 37 37.73 -27.57 37.08
C VAL A 37 38.24 -28.51 38.16
N PHE A 38 39.00 -29.49 37.69
CA PHE A 38 39.53 -30.65 38.38
C PHE A 38 40.51 -30.29 39.51
N GLY A 39 40.65 -31.24 40.43
CA GLY A 39 41.36 -31.12 41.69
C GLY A 39 42.87 -31.28 41.62
N LEU A 40 43.46 -31.19 42.81
CA LEU A 40 44.70 -31.84 43.20
C LEU A 40 44.77 -31.84 44.73
N GLU A 41 45.11 -33.01 45.26
CA GLU A 41 45.26 -33.38 46.66
C GLU A 41 46.41 -32.62 47.34
N SER A 42 46.29 -32.33 48.64
CA SER A 42 47.37 -32.62 49.60
C SER A 42 46.96 -32.39 51.05
N ASN A 43 47.39 -33.35 51.85
CA ASN A 43 47.31 -33.58 53.29
C ASN A 43 47.54 -32.42 54.28
N GLU A 44 46.89 -32.61 55.44
CA GLU A 44 47.36 -32.38 56.82
C GLU A 44 48.02 -31.05 57.23
N ALA A 45 47.37 -30.37 58.19
CA ALA A 45 48.02 -29.97 59.45
C ALA A 45 46.98 -29.51 60.49
N ARG A 46 46.89 -30.24 61.60
CA ARG A 46 46.39 -29.70 62.88
C ARG A 46 47.35 -28.62 63.39
N PRO A 47 46.86 -27.66 64.17
CA PRO A 47 47.53 -27.38 65.43
C PRO A 47 46.56 -27.43 66.61
N THR A 48 46.90 -28.29 67.55
CA THR A 48 46.39 -28.30 68.92
C THR A 48 47.15 -27.22 69.70
N VAL A 49 46.46 -26.24 70.30
CA VAL A 49 46.98 -25.49 71.46
C VAL A 49 45.87 -25.34 72.50
N LEU A 50 46.30 -25.52 73.74
CA LEU A 50 45.63 -25.83 74.99
C LEU A 50 44.73 -24.71 75.60
N PRO A 51 43.90 -25.04 76.60
CA PRO A 51 42.87 -24.17 77.13
C PRO A 51 43.42 -23.18 78.17
N SER A 52 43.07 -21.89 78.04
CA SER A 52 43.30 -20.90 79.09
C SER A 52 41.98 -20.41 79.68
N MET A 53 41.98 -20.33 81.00
CA MET A 53 40.86 -20.17 81.90
C MET A 53 40.09 -18.84 81.78
N PHE A 54 38.80 -18.94 82.07
CA PHE A 54 37.92 -17.92 82.67
C PHE A 54 38.09 -16.45 82.24
N LEU A 55 37.22 -16.03 81.34
CA LEU A 55 36.32 -14.90 81.58
C LEU A 55 35.10 -15.15 80.70
N ALA A 56 33.91 -15.28 81.32
CA ALA A 56 32.65 -15.24 80.58
C ALA A 56 32.52 -13.81 80.02
N THR A 57 33.11 -13.57 78.85
CA THR A 57 32.90 -12.35 78.10
C THR A 57 31.49 -12.42 77.56
N VAL A 58 30.56 -11.77 78.28
CA VAL A 58 29.20 -11.55 77.79
C VAL A 58 29.35 -10.89 76.43
N THR A 59 28.96 -11.59 75.38
CA THR A 59 29.07 -11.08 74.02
C THR A 59 28.16 -9.87 73.88
N ALA A 60 28.47 -8.92 72.99
CA ALA A 60 27.63 -7.73 72.80
C ALA A 60 26.16 -8.09 72.47
N LYS A 61 25.91 -9.29 71.94
CA LYS A 61 24.57 -9.86 71.76
C LYS A 61 23.91 -10.24 73.07
N GLU A 62 24.58 -10.98 73.94
CA GLU A 62 24.04 -11.39 75.25
C GLU A 62 23.76 -10.17 76.16
N LEU A 63 24.62 -9.14 76.12
CA LEU A 63 24.38 -7.86 76.81
C LEU A 63 23.17 -7.11 76.24
N SER A 64 22.92 -7.19 74.93
CA SER A 64 21.72 -6.61 74.31
C SER A 64 20.46 -7.38 74.68
N GLU A 65 20.53 -8.72 74.71
CA GLU A 65 19.40 -9.59 75.07
C GLU A 65 19.00 -9.43 76.54
N ILE A 66 19.97 -9.30 77.45
CA ILE A 66 19.72 -9.05 78.88
C ILE A 66 19.15 -7.64 79.09
N LYS A 67 19.64 -6.63 78.37
CA LYS A 67 19.14 -5.24 78.44
C LYS A 67 17.72 -5.11 77.87
N ASP A 68 17.42 -5.90 76.84
CA ASP A 68 16.10 -6.01 76.25
C ASP A 68 15.15 -6.74 77.21
N GLN A 69 15.54 -7.87 77.81
CA GLN A 69 14.72 -8.59 78.80
C GLN A 69 14.46 -7.81 80.10
N ALA A 70 15.37 -6.91 80.50
CA ALA A 70 15.23 -6.06 81.68
C ALA A 70 14.31 -4.84 81.47
N ASN A 71 13.84 -4.59 80.25
CA ASN A 71 12.99 -3.44 79.95
C ASN A 71 11.51 -3.79 80.22
N PRO A 72 10.79 -3.10 81.13
CA PRO A 72 9.41 -3.47 81.52
C PRO A 72 8.39 -3.41 80.36
N ASN A 73 8.76 -2.77 79.24
CA ASN A 73 7.97 -2.72 78.00
C ASN A 73 8.45 -3.69 76.92
N HIS A 74 9.40 -4.58 77.21
CA HIS A 74 10.00 -5.48 76.23
C HIS A 74 8.98 -6.43 75.61
N GLY A 75 8.09 -7.03 76.42
CA GLY A 75 7.01 -7.87 75.91
C GLY A 75 6.07 -7.13 74.95
N ILE A 76 5.78 -5.85 75.23
CA ILE A 76 4.93 -4.99 74.40
C ILE A 76 5.64 -4.63 73.08
N ASN A 77 6.94 -4.31 73.12
CA ASN A 77 7.74 -4.00 71.93
C ASN A 77 8.01 -5.23 71.06
N LEU A 78 8.19 -6.42 71.66
CA LEU A 78 8.36 -7.67 70.92
C LEU A 78 7.05 -8.09 70.21
N VAL A 79 5.91 -7.91 70.87
CA VAL A 79 4.58 -8.13 70.26
C VAL A 79 4.33 -7.11 69.16
N ARG A 80 4.65 -5.83 69.38
CA ARG A 80 4.50 -4.77 68.38
C ARG A 80 5.35 -5.01 67.14
N THR A 81 6.61 -5.40 67.30
CA THR A 81 7.50 -5.72 66.17
C THR A 81 7.07 -6.98 65.42
N LYS A 82 6.55 -8.00 66.12
CA LYS A 82 5.91 -9.16 65.47
C LYS A 82 4.66 -8.75 64.67
N PHE A 83 3.79 -7.92 65.25
CA PHE A 83 2.61 -7.39 64.58
C PHE A 83 2.96 -6.50 63.38
N GLU A 84 3.98 -5.66 63.47
CA GLU A 84 4.45 -4.81 62.36
C GLU A 84 5.01 -5.67 61.22
N LYS A 85 5.77 -6.72 61.53
CA LYS A 85 6.25 -7.70 60.54
C LYS A 85 5.10 -8.48 59.88
N GLU A 86 4.12 -8.91 60.67
CA GLU A 86 2.95 -9.63 60.16
C GLU A 86 2.06 -8.73 59.30
N LYS A 87 1.87 -7.46 59.72
CA LYS A 87 1.17 -6.44 58.94
C LYS A 87 1.89 -6.14 57.62
N GLU A 88 3.22 -6.01 57.63
CA GLU A 88 4.00 -5.85 56.40
C GLU A 88 3.87 -7.07 55.48
N ALA A 89 3.93 -8.29 56.04
CA ALA A 89 3.80 -9.52 55.26
C ALA A 89 2.42 -9.61 54.59
N LEU A 90 1.34 -9.38 55.34
CA LEU A 90 -0.03 -9.35 54.84
C LEU A 90 -0.26 -8.23 53.83
N HIS A 91 0.36 -7.05 54.05
CA HIS A 91 0.30 -5.95 53.09
C HIS A 91 0.99 -6.32 51.77
N ARG A 92 2.18 -6.93 51.81
CA ARG A 92 2.87 -7.42 50.60
C ARG A 92 2.03 -8.47 49.88
N GLU A 93 1.47 -9.42 50.60
CA GLU A 93 0.61 -10.45 50.03
C GLU A 93 -0.67 -9.86 49.40
N SER A 94 -1.28 -8.87 50.07
CA SER A 94 -2.43 -8.14 49.54
C SER A 94 -2.07 -7.37 48.26
N VAL A 95 -0.88 -6.74 48.21
CA VAL A 95 -0.42 -6.03 47.01
C VAL A 95 -0.16 -7.01 45.86
N GLU A 96 0.46 -8.17 46.11
CA GLU A 96 0.63 -9.22 45.09
C GLU A 96 -0.71 -9.75 44.57
N LYS A 97 -1.69 -9.98 45.45
CA LYS A 97 -3.05 -10.36 45.04
C LYS A 97 -3.73 -9.27 44.20
N SER A 98 -3.51 -7.99 44.54
CA SER A 98 -4.10 -6.86 43.82
C SER A 98 -3.55 -6.68 42.39
N LYS A 99 -2.31 -7.10 42.13
CA LYS A 99 -1.69 -7.11 40.78
C LYS A 99 -2.40 -8.06 39.83
N LEU A 100 -2.94 -9.15 40.36
CA LEU A 100 -3.65 -10.19 39.59
C LEU A 100 -5.10 -9.80 39.29
N TRP A 101 -5.62 -8.76 39.93
CA TRP A 101 -7.00 -8.34 39.76
C TRP A 101 -7.15 -7.41 38.55
N PRO A 102 -7.99 -7.77 37.57
CA PRO A 102 -8.01 -7.10 36.27
C PRO A 102 -8.56 -5.67 36.28
N LYS A 103 -9.25 -5.25 37.34
CA LYS A 103 -9.88 -3.92 37.46
C LYS A 103 -9.18 -2.97 38.43
N THR A 104 -7.97 -3.31 38.88
CA THR A 104 -7.14 -2.40 39.68
C THR A 104 -6.21 -1.63 38.75
N ILE A 105 -5.82 -0.41 39.12
CA ILE A 105 -4.87 0.41 38.33
C ILE A 105 -3.56 -0.37 38.07
N ILE A 106 -3.12 -1.16 39.04
CA ILE A 106 -1.90 -1.97 38.92
C ILE A 106 -2.12 -3.16 37.98
N GLY A 107 -3.26 -3.86 38.08
CA GLY A 107 -3.61 -4.96 37.18
C GLY A 107 -3.80 -4.51 35.73
N GLU A 108 -4.48 -3.38 35.50
CA GLU A 108 -4.63 -2.77 34.16
C GLU A 108 -3.27 -2.40 33.56
N ARG A 109 -2.36 -1.85 34.37
CA ARG A 109 -0.98 -1.53 33.93
C ARG A 109 -0.18 -2.77 33.56
N ILE A 110 -0.28 -3.84 34.34
CA ILE A 110 0.40 -5.11 34.04
C ILE A 110 -0.15 -5.73 32.75
N GLN A 111 -1.47 -5.74 32.57
CA GLN A 111 -2.08 -6.21 31.33
C GLN A 111 -1.69 -5.35 30.12
N GLY A 112 -1.60 -4.03 30.30
CA GLY A 112 -1.10 -3.12 29.27
C GLY A 112 0.33 -3.43 28.86
N LEU A 113 1.22 -3.65 29.83
CA LEU A 113 2.61 -4.06 29.58
C LEU A 113 2.69 -5.44 28.92
N GLN A 114 1.87 -6.40 29.34
CA GLN A 114 1.79 -7.72 28.71
C GLN A 114 1.36 -7.61 27.25
N ARG A 115 0.29 -6.87 26.94
CA ARG A 115 -0.16 -6.63 25.55
C ARG A 115 0.91 -5.94 24.70
N ILE A 116 1.67 -5.00 25.28
CA ILE A 116 2.78 -4.35 24.58
C ILE A 116 3.89 -5.37 24.29
N SER A 117 4.25 -6.21 25.27
CA SER A 117 5.27 -7.25 25.12
C SER A 117 4.86 -8.32 24.11
N GLU A 118 3.59 -8.77 24.12
CA GLU A 118 3.04 -9.71 23.14
C GLU A 118 3.04 -9.11 21.74
N ARG A 119 2.68 -7.83 21.61
CA ARG A 119 2.76 -7.12 20.33
C ARG A 119 4.20 -7.03 19.84
N GLN A 120 5.16 -6.74 20.71
CA GLN A 120 6.58 -6.69 20.33
C GLN A 120 7.10 -8.07 19.92
N ALA A 121 6.77 -9.12 20.68
CA ALA A 121 7.14 -10.49 20.36
C ALA A 121 6.55 -10.95 19.00
N ASN A 122 5.29 -10.58 18.71
CA ASN A 122 4.67 -10.87 17.41
C ASN A 122 5.37 -10.13 16.26
N LEU A 123 5.74 -8.86 16.46
CA LEU A 123 6.48 -8.09 15.45
C LEU A 123 7.89 -8.63 15.22
N GLU A 124 8.58 -9.10 16.26
CA GLU A 124 9.88 -9.75 16.13
C GLU A 124 9.78 -11.09 15.40
N ALA A 125 8.77 -11.91 15.74
CA ALA A 125 8.51 -13.18 15.04
C ALA A 125 8.14 -12.97 13.56
N GLU A 126 7.42 -11.90 13.21
CA GLU A 126 7.14 -11.53 11.82
C GLU A 126 8.41 -11.09 11.08
N LYS A 127 9.28 -10.31 11.71
CA LYS A 127 10.57 -9.93 11.12
C LYS A 127 11.43 -11.15 10.84
N GLU A 128 11.55 -12.07 11.80
CA GLU A 128 12.30 -13.32 11.62
C GLU A 128 11.74 -14.18 10.48
N LYS A 129 10.40 -14.24 10.33
CA LYS A 129 9.77 -14.92 9.19
C LYS A 129 10.12 -14.26 7.86
N VAL A 130 10.01 -12.94 7.78
CA VAL A 130 10.34 -12.18 6.56
C VAL A 130 11.80 -12.36 6.19
N ASP A 131 12.71 -12.31 7.16
CA ASP A 131 14.14 -12.54 6.93
C ASP A 131 14.43 -13.98 6.47
N ALA A 132 13.73 -14.97 7.04
CA ALA A 132 13.85 -16.37 6.62
C ALA A 132 13.32 -16.59 5.19
N GLU A 133 12.19 -15.98 4.83
CA GLU A 133 11.62 -16.02 3.48
C GLU A 133 12.55 -15.35 2.47
N TRP A 134 13.08 -14.17 2.81
CA TRP A 134 14.06 -13.47 1.99
C TRP A 134 15.32 -14.30 1.77
N HIS A 135 15.86 -14.89 2.83
CA HIS A 135 17.01 -15.77 2.72
C HIS A 135 16.72 -16.98 1.82
N ALA A 136 15.54 -17.59 1.93
CA ALA A 136 15.13 -18.71 1.07
C ALA A 136 15.04 -18.29 -0.41
N ILE A 137 14.53 -17.10 -0.71
CA ILE A 137 14.48 -16.56 -2.08
C ILE A 137 15.90 -16.34 -2.61
N VAL A 138 16.78 -15.70 -1.83
CA VAL A 138 18.17 -15.43 -2.24
C VAL A 138 18.94 -16.73 -2.50
N VAL A 139 18.74 -17.76 -1.66
CA VAL A 139 19.34 -19.08 -1.88
C VAL A 139 18.83 -19.70 -3.18
N LYS A 140 17.51 -19.71 -3.42
CA LYS A 140 16.93 -20.22 -4.68
C LYS A 140 17.45 -19.47 -5.91
N GLU A 141 17.55 -18.14 -5.84
CA GLU A 141 18.10 -17.36 -6.94
C GLU A 141 19.58 -17.67 -7.19
N ARG A 142 20.36 -17.84 -6.12
CA ARG A 142 21.77 -18.22 -6.19
C ARG A 142 21.91 -19.61 -6.82
N GLU A 143 21.09 -20.57 -6.40
CA GLU A 143 21.05 -21.92 -6.97
C GLU A 143 20.69 -21.89 -8.46
N ALA A 144 19.68 -21.11 -8.86
CA ALA A 144 19.29 -20.95 -10.26
C ALA A 144 20.42 -20.32 -11.10
N LYS A 145 21.10 -19.30 -10.57
CA LYS A 145 22.27 -18.66 -11.22
C LYS A 145 23.42 -19.66 -11.38
N LEU A 146 23.72 -20.44 -10.33
CA LEU A 146 24.74 -21.50 -10.38
C LEU A 146 24.36 -22.62 -11.34
N ALA A 147 23.11 -23.05 -11.38
CA ALA A 147 22.61 -24.06 -12.30
C ALA A 147 22.73 -23.60 -13.76
N LYS A 148 22.34 -22.35 -14.05
CA LYS A 148 22.48 -21.73 -15.38
C LYS A 148 23.94 -21.62 -15.80
N ALA A 149 24.82 -21.18 -14.89
CA ALA A 149 26.26 -21.11 -15.15
C ALA A 149 26.85 -22.51 -15.41
N ARG A 150 26.49 -23.52 -14.61
CA ARG A 150 26.91 -24.91 -14.82
C ARG A 150 26.38 -25.47 -16.15
N ALA A 151 25.15 -25.17 -16.53
CA ALA A 151 24.57 -25.60 -17.80
C ALA A 151 25.34 -24.99 -18.99
N LEU A 152 25.62 -23.68 -18.95
CA LEU A 152 26.42 -22.99 -19.96
C LEU A 152 27.85 -23.52 -20.03
N GLN A 153 28.47 -23.76 -18.88
CA GLN A 153 29.81 -24.33 -18.82
C GLN A 153 29.83 -25.74 -19.41
N LYS A 154 28.84 -26.59 -19.09
CA LYS A 154 28.72 -27.93 -19.68
C LYS A 154 28.49 -27.86 -21.20
N SER A 155 27.62 -26.98 -21.68
CA SER A 155 27.34 -26.85 -23.11
C SER A 155 28.53 -26.32 -23.92
N LEU A 156 29.32 -25.41 -23.35
CA LEU A 156 30.50 -24.83 -24.00
C LEU A 156 31.76 -25.69 -23.86
N ALA A 157 31.95 -26.34 -22.70
CA ALA A 157 33.15 -27.14 -22.43
C ALA A 157 33.07 -28.55 -23.04
N SER A 158 31.89 -29.18 -23.03
CA SER A 158 31.77 -30.55 -23.54
C SER A 158 31.94 -30.59 -25.08
N PRO A 159 32.93 -31.33 -25.60
CA PRO A 159 33.11 -31.48 -27.04
C PRO A 159 31.95 -32.23 -27.70
N GLU A 160 31.29 -33.14 -26.98
CA GLU A 160 30.13 -33.90 -27.47
C GLU A 160 28.91 -32.98 -27.71
N ILE A 161 28.66 -32.06 -26.77
CA ILE A 161 27.56 -31.09 -26.90
C ILE A 161 27.85 -30.10 -28.03
N ARG A 162 29.10 -29.65 -28.18
CA ARG A 162 29.51 -28.82 -29.32
C ARG A 162 29.35 -29.54 -30.65
N ALA A 163 29.70 -30.82 -30.72
CA ALA A 163 29.50 -31.65 -31.90
C ALA A 163 28.00 -31.87 -32.20
N LEU A 164 27.16 -31.99 -31.18
CA LEU A 164 25.71 -32.04 -31.35
C LEU A 164 25.15 -30.71 -31.85
N HIS A 165 25.63 -29.57 -31.32
CA HIS A 165 25.27 -28.25 -31.81
C HIS A 165 25.70 -28.02 -33.27
N SER A 166 26.88 -28.48 -33.68
CA SER A 166 27.31 -28.38 -35.07
C SER A 166 26.48 -29.28 -36.00
N LYS A 167 26.09 -30.48 -35.55
CA LYS A 167 25.16 -31.35 -36.29
C LYS A 167 23.76 -30.74 -36.41
N LEU A 168 23.24 -30.13 -35.35
CA LEU A 168 21.95 -29.42 -35.38
C LEU A 168 22.01 -28.19 -36.31
N ALA A 169 23.09 -27.42 -36.25
CA ALA A 169 23.30 -26.29 -37.16
C ALA A 169 23.37 -26.75 -38.62
N LEU A 170 24.10 -27.84 -38.89
CA LEU A 170 24.15 -28.45 -40.22
C LEU A 170 22.76 -28.94 -40.66
N SER A 171 22.01 -29.60 -39.78
CA SER A 171 20.63 -30.03 -40.06
C SER A 171 19.73 -28.84 -40.43
N ASN A 172 19.86 -27.71 -39.74
CA ASN A 172 19.11 -26.49 -40.07
C ASN A 172 19.51 -25.93 -41.44
N VAL A 173 20.81 -25.88 -41.74
CA VAL A 173 21.32 -25.44 -43.05
C VAL A 173 20.85 -26.35 -44.17
N LEU A 174 20.84 -27.67 -43.96
CA LEU A 174 20.33 -28.63 -44.94
C LEU A 174 18.83 -28.45 -45.17
N TYR A 175 18.05 -28.27 -44.11
CA TYR A 175 16.62 -27.99 -44.20
C TYR A 175 16.33 -26.67 -44.95
N GLU A 176 17.09 -25.62 -44.66
CA GLU A 176 16.99 -24.35 -45.39
C GLU A 176 17.39 -24.51 -46.87
N ARG A 177 18.42 -25.31 -47.15
CA ARG A 177 18.87 -25.59 -48.52
C ARG A 177 17.81 -26.33 -49.31
N ASP A 178 17.15 -27.32 -48.72
CA ASP A 178 16.05 -28.05 -49.37
C ASP A 178 14.91 -27.10 -49.73
N ARG A 179 14.52 -26.20 -48.81
CA ARG A 179 13.53 -25.15 -49.11
C ARG A 179 13.97 -24.22 -50.24
N GLN A 180 15.23 -23.81 -50.29
CA GLN A 180 15.74 -23.00 -51.39
C GLN A 180 15.72 -23.74 -52.72
N VAL A 181 16.02 -25.04 -52.72
CA VAL A 181 15.95 -25.90 -53.91
C VAL A 181 14.50 -26.06 -54.38
N GLU A 182 13.55 -26.28 -53.47
CA GLU A 182 12.12 -26.30 -53.78
C GLU A 182 11.65 -24.97 -54.38
N HIS A 183 12.03 -23.85 -53.77
CA HIS A 183 11.71 -22.52 -54.27
C HIS A 183 12.31 -22.28 -55.66
N LYS A 184 13.55 -22.71 -55.90
CA LYS A 184 14.18 -22.64 -57.22
C LYS A 184 13.42 -23.51 -58.24
N LYS A 185 13.02 -24.73 -57.90
CA LYS A 185 12.21 -25.59 -58.77
C LYS A 185 10.87 -24.93 -59.13
N GLN A 186 10.24 -24.25 -58.17
CA GLN A 186 9.01 -23.49 -58.41
C GLN A 186 9.26 -22.31 -59.36
N LEU A 187 10.36 -21.56 -59.17
CA LEU A 187 10.74 -20.48 -60.07
C LEU A 187 11.07 -20.98 -61.49
N ASP A 188 11.85 -22.05 -61.62
CA ASP A 188 12.19 -22.65 -62.92
C ASP A 188 10.94 -23.19 -63.63
N ALA A 189 9.98 -23.76 -62.88
CA ALA A 189 8.69 -24.17 -63.42
C ALA A 189 7.84 -22.97 -63.87
N LEU A 190 7.87 -21.86 -63.13
CA LEU A 190 7.23 -20.60 -63.53
C LEU A 190 7.89 -20.02 -64.79
N PHE A 191 9.23 -19.96 -64.86
CA PHE A 191 9.95 -19.48 -66.03
C PHE A 191 9.65 -20.33 -67.27
N LYS A 192 9.67 -21.67 -67.16
CA LYS A 192 9.23 -22.58 -68.24
C LYS A 192 7.76 -22.39 -68.62
N ALA A 193 6.88 -22.08 -67.66
CA ALA A 193 5.48 -21.74 -67.93
C ALA A 193 5.30 -20.34 -68.55
N HIS A 194 6.32 -19.48 -68.49
CA HIS A 194 6.37 -18.14 -69.05
C HIS A 194 7.14 -18.04 -70.39
N GLU A 195 7.85 -19.09 -70.83
CA GLU A 195 8.47 -19.20 -72.16
C GLU A 195 7.46 -19.44 -73.31
N PHE A 196 6.15 -19.31 -73.08
CA PHE A 196 5.11 -19.58 -74.07
C PHE A 196 4.32 -18.32 -74.50
N ASP A 197 4.40 -18.04 -75.79
CA ASP A 197 3.51 -17.27 -76.68
C ASP A 197 2.83 -16.01 -76.12
N GLY A 198 3.27 -14.82 -76.55
CA GLY A 198 2.84 -13.51 -76.03
C GLY A 198 1.33 -13.25 -76.02
N LYS A 199 0.55 -14.00 -76.82
CA LYS A 199 -0.93 -13.95 -76.81
C LYS A 199 -1.55 -14.60 -75.57
N ALA A 200 -0.94 -15.65 -75.01
CA ALA A 200 -1.40 -16.31 -73.79
C ALA A 200 -1.10 -15.46 -72.53
N LEU A 201 0.00 -14.69 -72.56
CA LEU A 201 0.37 -13.76 -71.48
C LEU A 201 -0.68 -12.65 -71.32
N VAL A 202 -1.14 -12.06 -72.41
CA VAL A 202 -2.18 -11.00 -72.39
C VAL A 202 -3.51 -11.56 -71.86
N GLN A 203 -3.91 -12.76 -72.26
CA GLN A 203 -5.12 -13.41 -71.74
C GLN A 203 -5.01 -13.78 -70.25
N ARG A 204 -3.83 -14.22 -69.79
CA ARG A 204 -3.58 -14.45 -68.35
C ARG A 204 -3.55 -13.15 -67.56
N ALA A 205 -2.95 -12.08 -68.08
CA ALA A 205 -2.94 -10.77 -67.43
C ALA A 205 -4.37 -10.21 -67.29
N GLN A 206 -5.21 -10.36 -68.32
CA GLN A 206 -6.63 -10.01 -68.25
C GLN A 206 -7.38 -10.86 -67.22
N LYS A 207 -7.16 -12.18 -67.18
CA LYS A 207 -7.76 -13.06 -66.15
C LYS A 207 -7.26 -12.74 -64.73
N ALA A 208 -5.98 -12.42 -64.57
CA ALA A 208 -5.39 -12.04 -63.30
C ALA A 208 -5.97 -10.71 -62.79
N HIS A 209 -6.16 -9.73 -63.69
CA HIS A 209 -6.80 -8.46 -63.36
C HIS A 209 -8.27 -8.66 -62.92
N VAL A 210 -9.03 -9.51 -63.62
CA VAL A 210 -10.39 -9.90 -63.20
C VAL A 210 -10.38 -10.58 -61.82
N MET A 211 -9.43 -11.47 -61.55
CA MET A 211 -9.29 -12.11 -60.24
C MET A 211 -8.92 -11.12 -59.13
N GLU A 212 -8.12 -10.09 -59.42
CA GLU A 212 -7.83 -9.02 -58.46
C GLU A 212 -9.06 -8.15 -58.19
N LEU A 213 -9.86 -7.82 -59.21
CA LEU A 213 -11.13 -7.11 -59.04
C LEU A 213 -12.10 -7.93 -58.16
N VAL A 214 -12.22 -9.23 -58.40
CA VAL A 214 -13.04 -10.14 -57.58
C VAL A 214 -12.50 -10.21 -56.14
N LYS A 215 -11.18 -10.31 -55.93
CA LYS A 215 -10.59 -10.28 -54.58
C LYS A 215 -10.85 -8.95 -53.87
N ALA A 216 -10.74 -7.83 -54.58
CA ALA A 216 -11.04 -6.51 -54.02
C ALA A 216 -12.52 -6.38 -53.65
N GLU A 217 -13.41 -6.95 -54.46
CA GLU A 217 -14.85 -6.95 -54.18
C GLU A 217 -15.21 -7.88 -53.01
N MET A 218 -14.60 -9.06 -52.91
CA MET A 218 -14.76 -9.96 -51.76
C MET A 218 -14.27 -9.32 -50.46
N LYS A 219 -13.11 -8.66 -50.47
CA LYS A 219 -12.62 -7.87 -49.33
C LYS A 219 -13.59 -6.74 -48.96
N LYS A 220 -14.18 -6.06 -49.94
CA LYS A 220 -15.23 -5.05 -49.67
C LYS A 220 -16.48 -5.67 -49.06
N ARG A 221 -16.91 -6.87 -49.50
CA ARG A 221 -18.06 -7.60 -48.93
C ARG A 221 -17.79 -8.06 -47.50
N GLU A 222 -16.60 -8.58 -47.22
CA GLU A 222 -16.16 -8.95 -45.87
C GLU A 222 -16.09 -7.73 -44.94
N ALA A 223 -15.51 -6.62 -45.40
CA ALA A 223 -15.50 -5.37 -44.65
C ALA A 223 -16.91 -4.86 -44.35
N ARG A 224 -17.87 -5.02 -45.28
CA ARG A 224 -19.28 -4.70 -45.05
C ARG A 224 -19.94 -5.63 -44.04
N LYS A 225 -19.68 -6.94 -44.08
CA LYS A 225 -20.18 -7.89 -43.08
C LYS A 225 -19.67 -7.53 -41.69
N ILE A 226 -18.37 -7.28 -41.56
CA ILE A 226 -17.74 -6.86 -40.29
C ILE A 226 -18.34 -5.53 -39.82
N ALA A 227 -18.55 -4.56 -40.73
CA ALA A 227 -19.16 -3.28 -40.39
C ALA A 227 -20.64 -3.38 -39.99
N MET A 228 -21.38 -4.40 -40.46
CA MET A 228 -22.74 -4.69 -40.02
C MET A 228 -22.78 -5.41 -38.66
N GLU A 229 -21.78 -6.23 -38.36
CA GLU A 229 -21.66 -6.95 -37.08
C GLU A 229 -21.16 -6.04 -35.95
N TYR A 230 -20.31 -5.06 -36.26
CA TYR A 230 -19.71 -4.16 -35.27
C TYR A 230 -20.74 -3.41 -34.39
N PRO A 231 -21.81 -2.80 -34.94
CA PRO A 231 -22.86 -2.17 -34.15
C PRO A 231 -23.60 -3.15 -33.23
N LEU A 232 -23.81 -4.40 -33.66
CA LEU A 232 -24.44 -5.44 -32.84
C LEU A 232 -23.57 -5.82 -31.65
N VAL A 233 -22.26 -5.99 -31.86
CA VAL A 233 -21.29 -6.26 -30.78
C VAL A 233 -21.20 -5.08 -29.81
N ILE A 234 -21.19 -3.84 -30.31
CA ILE A 234 -21.21 -2.64 -29.47
C ILE A 234 -22.49 -2.57 -28.63
N LYS A 235 -23.65 -2.88 -29.24
CA LYS A 235 -24.94 -2.93 -28.54
C LYS A 235 -24.93 -4.00 -27.44
N GLN A 236 -24.47 -5.21 -27.73
CA GLN A 236 -24.34 -6.30 -26.74
C GLN A 236 -23.42 -5.89 -25.57
N LYS A 237 -22.28 -5.25 -25.85
CA LYS A 237 -21.38 -4.74 -24.79
C LYS A 237 -22.03 -3.65 -23.95
N ARG A 238 -22.81 -2.76 -24.57
CA ARG A 238 -23.56 -1.71 -23.87
C ARG A 238 -24.64 -2.31 -22.97
N ASP A 239 -25.40 -3.28 -23.48
CA ASP A 239 -26.47 -3.95 -22.74
C ASP A 239 -25.90 -4.76 -21.57
N ALA A 240 -24.77 -5.46 -21.75
CA ALA A 240 -24.06 -6.14 -20.66
C ALA A 240 -23.60 -5.16 -19.57
N LYS A 241 -23.06 -4.00 -19.97
CA LYS A 241 -22.65 -2.94 -19.02
C LYS A 241 -23.85 -2.34 -18.27
N MET A 242 -25.02 -2.23 -18.92
CA MET A 242 -26.24 -1.77 -18.25
C MET A 242 -26.75 -2.80 -17.23
N LYS A 243 -26.73 -4.09 -17.57
CA LYS A 243 -27.07 -5.16 -16.62
C LYS A 243 -26.15 -5.18 -15.40
N GLN A 244 -24.85 -5.06 -15.61
CA GLN A 244 -23.88 -5.00 -14.51
C GLN A 244 -24.15 -3.80 -13.59
N LYS A 245 -24.45 -2.62 -14.15
CA LYS A 245 -24.84 -1.44 -13.35
C LYS A 245 -26.12 -1.65 -12.56
N GLU A 246 -27.07 -2.42 -13.11
CA GLU A 246 -28.33 -2.72 -12.45
C GLU A 246 -28.14 -3.73 -11.31
N GLU A 247 -27.29 -4.75 -11.51
CA GLU A 247 -26.83 -5.67 -10.46
C GLU A 247 -26.09 -4.93 -9.35
N ASP A 248 -25.17 -4.02 -9.68
CA ASP A 248 -24.47 -3.17 -8.71
C ASP A 248 -25.45 -2.30 -7.93
N ARG A 249 -26.48 -1.74 -8.58
CA ARG A 249 -27.53 -0.95 -7.92
C ARG A 249 -28.37 -1.81 -6.96
N ILE A 250 -28.69 -3.04 -7.36
CA ILE A 250 -29.42 -3.99 -6.51
C ILE A 250 -28.56 -4.34 -5.29
N PHE A 251 -27.28 -4.62 -5.49
CA PHE A 251 -26.34 -4.93 -4.41
C PHE A 251 -26.20 -3.75 -3.44
N GLN A 252 -25.99 -2.53 -3.94
CA GLN A 252 -25.93 -1.32 -3.11
C GLN A 252 -27.21 -1.10 -2.31
N ASN A 253 -28.38 -1.33 -2.91
CA ASN A 253 -29.66 -1.24 -2.22
C ASN A 253 -29.82 -2.33 -1.15
N GLN A 254 -29.32 -3.54 -1.39
CA GLN A 254 -29.32 -4.62 -0.38
C GLN A 254 -28.42 -4.26 0.81
N VAL A 255 -27.20 -3.76 0.54
CA VAL A 255 -26.28 -3.30 1.59
C VAL A 255 -26.89 -2.15 2.39
N ALA A 256 -27.50 -1.17 1.73
CA ALA A 256 -28.16 -0.05 2.41
C ALA A 256 -29.35 -0.51 3.28
N LYS A 257 -30.14 -1.48 2.80
CA LYS A 257 -31.22 -2.09 3.60
C LYS A 257 -30.69 -2.85 4.81
N ALA A 258 -29.65 -3.67 4.63
CA ALA A 258 -29.01 -4.39 5.73
C ALA A 258 -28.44 -3.41 6.77
N SER A 259 -27.73 -2.36 6.34
CA SER A 259 -27.19 -1.35 7.26
C SER A 259 -28.28 -0.58 8.01
N LEU A 260 -29.45 -0.35 7.38
CA LEU A 260 -30.59 0.28 8.05
C LEU A 260 -31.21 -0.65 9.09
N GLN A 261 -31.35 -1.94 8.78
CA GLN A 261 -31.85 -2.95 9.72
C GLN A 261 -30.91 -3.11 10.92
N GLU A 262 -29.59 -3.23 10.70
CA GLU A 262 -28.60 -3.29 11.79
C GLU A 262 -28.67 -2.05 12.69
N LEU A 263 -28.86 -0.87 12.11
CA LEU A 263 -28.96 0.38 12.86
C LEU A 263 -30.31 0.51 13.61
N GLU A 264 -31.39 -0.07 13.10
CA GLU A 264 -32.67 -0.20 13.81
C GLU A 264 -32.55 -1.18 14.98
N GLU A 265 -31.96 -2.35 14.77
CA GLU A 265 -31.69 -3.36 15.80
C GLU A 265 -30.79 -2.80 16.91
N GLU A 266 -29.74 -2.05 16.57
CA GLU A 266 -28.86 -1.40 17.55
C GLU A 266 -29.62 -0.33 18.35
N LYS A 267 -30.46 0.49 17.70
CA LYS A 267 -31.31 1.48 18.39
C LYS A 267 -32.30 0.83 19.33
N GLU A 268 -32.92 -0.27 18.92
CA GLU A 268 -33.84 -1.04 19.76
C GLU A 268 -33.11 -1.68 20.95
N ALA A 269 -31.95 -2.29 20.73
CA ALA A 269 -31.12 -2.85 21.78
C ALA A 269 -30.71 -1.78 22.81
N VAL A 270 -30.29 -0.59 22.35
CA VAL A 270 -29.96 0.55 23.24
C VAL A 270 -31.20 1.04 23.99
N ARG A 271 -32.37 1.08 23.35
CA ARG A 271 -33.63 1.47 24.01
C ARG A 271 -34.01 0.45 25.10
N MET A 272 -33.93 -0.84 24.80
CA MET A 272 -34.20 -1.93 25.74
C MET A 272 -33.22 -1.89 26.92
N TRP A 273 -31.93 -1.68 26.66
CA TRP A 273 -30.92 -1.54 27.70
C TRP A 273 -31.17 -0.32 28.61
N LYS A 274 -31.56 0.83 28.02
CA LYS A 274 -31.95 2.02 28.79
C LYS A 274 -33.18 1.78 29.66
N GLN A 275 -34.20 1.10 29.14
CA GLN A 275 -35.40 0.76 29.91
C GLN A 275 -35.09 -0.22 31.05
N ALA A 276 -34.27 -1.25 30.79
CA ALA A 276 -33.80 -2.18 31.82
C ALA A 276 -33.01 -1.45 32.91
N GLY A 277 -32.07 -0.57 32.53
CA GLY A 277 -31.34 0.26 33.48
C GLY A 277 -32.23 1.20 34.29
N PHE A 278 -33.28 1.76 33.69
CA PHE A 278 -34.24 2.60 34.40
C PHE A 278 -35.05 1.79 35.44
N HIS A 279 -35.51 0.59 35.08
CA HIS A 279 -36.20 -0.30 36.00
C HIS A 279 -35.30 -0.80 37.14
N GLU A 280 -34.02 -1.06 36.89
CA GLU A 280 -33.07 -1.40 37.95
C GLU A 280 -32.87 -0.25 38.95
N VAL A 281 -32.74 0.98 38.44
CA VAL A 281 -32.62 2.18 39.28
C VAL A 281 -33.91 2.43 40.07
N GLU A 282 -35.07 2.25 39.44
CA GLU A 282 -36.38 2.39 40.10
C GLU A 282 -36.58 1.32 41.19
N ALA A 283 -36.23 0.06 40.91
CA ALA A 283 -36.27 -1.02 41.90
C ALA A 283 -35.31 -0.77 43.07
N ALA A 284 -34.11 -0.24 42.80
CA ALA A 284 -33.17 0.15 43.84
C ALA A 284 -33.69 1.32 44.69
N TYR A 285 -34.35 2.30 44.06
CA TYR A 285 -34.98 3.43 44.74
C TYR A 285 -36.10 2.99 45.68
N TRP A 286 -37.00 2.11 45.22
CA TRP A 286 -38.08 1.58 46.06
C TRP A 286 -37.55 0.74 47.23
N LYS A 287 -36.56 -0.13 47.00
CA LYS A 287 -35.88 -0.86 48.08
C LYS A 287 -35.25 0.08 49.11
N ALA A 288 -34.63 1.17 48.67
CA ALA A 288 -34.07 2.16 49.59
C ALA A 288 -35.16 2.91 50.38
N MET A 289 -36.30 3.18 49.77
CA MET A 289 -37.46 3.77 50.45
C MET A 289 -38.09 2.83 51.48
N ASP A 290 -38.18 1.54 51.18
CA ASP A 290 -38.69 0.54 52.12
C ASP A 290 -37.74 0.34 53.30
N LEU A 291 -36.43 0.24 53.06
CA LEU A 291 -35.41 0.23 54.13
C LEU A 291 -35.47 1.49 55.00
N LYS A 292 -35.76 2.65 54.42
CA LYS A 292 -35.94 3.90 55.17
C LYS A 292 -37.20 3.86 56.05
N LYS A 293 -38.31 3.29 55.55
CA LYS A 293 -39.54 3.11 56.33
C LYS A 293 -39.35 2.11 57.46
N GLU A 294 -38.70 0.97 57.21
CA GLU A 294 -38.36 -0.01 58.24
C GLU A 294 -37.49 0.60 59.32
N LYS A 295 -36.48 1.39 58.94
CA LYS A 295 -35.64 2.11 59.91
C LYS A 295 -36.45 3.11 60.74
N GLN A 296 -37.33 3.88 60.12
CA GLN A 296 -38.23 4.79 60.85
C GLN A 296 -39.21 4.07 61.78
N GLN A 297 -39.67 2.88 61.43
CA GLN A 297 -40.49 2.05 62.32
C GLN A 297 -39.67 1.56 63.52
N LYS A 298 -38.45 1.05 63.29
CA LYS A 298 -37.54 0.67 64.38
C LYS A 298 -37.19 1.85 65.28
N ASP A 299 -36.87 3.01 64.72
CA ASP A 299 -36.59 4.21 65.52
C ASP A 299 -37.81 4.61 66.38
N LYS A 300 -39.05 4.45 65.88
CA LYS A 300 -40.28 4.67 66.65
C LYS A 300 -40.52 3.60 67.72
N GLU A 301 -40.21 2.35 67.44
CA GLU A 301 -40.27 1.25 68.41
C GLU A 301 -39.25 1.46 69.53
N ASP A 302 -38.02 1.88 69.18
CA ASP A 302 -36.96 2.22 70.11
C ASP A 302 -37.31 3.46 70.94
N GLU A 303 -37.89 4.50 70.33
CA GLU A 303 -38.44 5.65 71.06
C GLU A 303 -39.57 5.22 71.99
N ALA A 304 -40.51 4.38 71.55
CA ALA A 304 -41.59 3.86 72.39
C ALA A 304 -41.06 3.02 73.55
N ASN A 305 -40.03 2.21 73.32
CA ASN A 305 -39.33 1.45 74.36
C ASN A 305 -38.63 2.38 75.35
N MET A 306 -37.93 3.41 74.88
CA MET A 306 -37.35 4.44 75.75
C MET A 306 -38.42 5.19 76.55
N PHE A 307 -39.57 5.51 75.94
CA PHE A 307 -40.71 6.10 76.66
C PHE A 307 -41.27 5.15 77.72
N LEU A 308 -41.34 3.85 77.43
CA LEU A 308 -41.77 2.82 78.37
C LEU A 308 -40.78 2.67 79.53
N GLU A 309 -39.49 2.63 79.24
CA GLU A 309 -38.40 2.61 80.23
C GLU A 309 -38.41 3.87 81.09
N HIS A 310 -38.57 5.05 80.49
CA HIS A 310 -38.72 6.31 81.21
C HIS A 310 -39.99 6.34 82.07
N ARG A 311 -41.09 5.75 81.61
CA ARG A 311 -42.32 5.61 82.40
C ARG A 311 -42.12 4.67 83.58
N ILE A 312 -41.50 3.50 83.37
CA ILE A 312 -41.16 2.55 84.44
C ILE A 312 -40.21 3.21 85.46
N TYR A 313 -39.20 3.94 84.97
CA TYR A 313 -38.27 4.68 85.81
C TYR A 313 -38.97 5.79 86.62
N ASN A 314 -39.90 6.52 86.00
CA ASN A 314 -40.69 7.54 86.68
C ASN A 314 -41.70 6.95 87.67
N ASP A 315 -42.35 5.84 87.35
CA ASP A 315 -43.25 5.10 88.26
C ASP A 315 -42.45 4.55 89.46
N MET A 316 -41.24 4.01 89.23
CA MET A 316 -40.31 3.66 90.31
C MET A 316 -39.89 4.87 91.12
N ARG A 317 -39.58 6.00 90.47
CA ARG A 317 -39.21 7.24 91.14
C ARG A 317 -40.37 7.80 91.96
N GLU A 318 -41.60 7.74 91.48
CA GLU A 318 -42.80 8.13 92.21
C GLU A 318 -43.12 7.18 93.36
N ALA A 319 -42.90 5.87 93.19
CA ALA A 319 -43.02 4.88 94.27
C ALA A 319 -41.97 5.14 95.37
N ILE A 320 -40.72 5.43 94.98
CA ILE A 320 -39.65 5.85 95.89
C ILE A 320 -39.98 7.21 96.52
N ALA A 321 -40.57 8.15 95.78
CA ALA A 321 -40.96 9.46 96.28
C ALA A 321 -42.15 9.39 97.25
N LYS A 322 -43.14 8.51 97.01
CA LYS A 322 -44.24 8.21 97.94
C LYS A 322 -43.72 7.47 99.17
N GLY A 323 -42.78 6.54 99.01
CA GLY A 323 -42.06 5.89 100.12
C GLY A 323 -41.20 6.88 100.92
N ARG A 324 -40.62 7.90 100.27
CA ARG A 324 -39.90 9.00 100.92
C ARG A 324 -40.84 10.04 101.51
N ALA A 325 -42.01 10.30 100.94
CA ALA A 325 -43.01 11.22 101.48
C ALA A 325 -43.51 10.77 102.87
N GLY A 326 -43.55 9.45 103.11
CA GLY A 326 -43.81 8.88 104.44
C GLY A 326 -42.63 8.95 105.43
N VAL A 327 -41.41 9.28 104.98
CA VAL A 327 -40.18 9.37 105.80
C VAL A 327 -39.65 10.80 105.88
N THR A 328 -40.18 11.73 105.09
CA THR A 328 -39.70 13.12 104.95
C THR A 328 -40.58 14.16 105.67
N THR A 329 -41.52 13.73 106.50
CA THR A 329 -42.07 14.59 107.57
C THR A 329 -41.10 14.75 108.75
N ASP A 330 -40.12 13.86 108.92
CA ASP A 330 -39.26 13.84 110.14
C ASP A 330 -37.77 14.21 109.94
N LYS A 331 -37.30 14.46 108.71
CA LYS A 331 -35.86 14.73 108.45
C LYS A 331 -35.57 15.99 107.62
N ARG A 332 -36.47 16.98 107.64
CA ARG A 332 -36.35 18.20 106.82
C ARG A 332 -35.61 19.37 107.48
N ALA A 333 -35.06 19.21 108.68
CA ALA A 333 -34.38 20.31 109.40
C ALA A 333 -32.83 20.30 109.34
N GLY A 334 -32.18 19.32 108.69
CA GLY A 334 -30.72 19.14 108.80
C GLY A 334 -29.87 19.27 107.52
N GLN A 335 -30.46 19.25 106.31
CA GLN A 335 -29.70 19.01 105.07
C GLN A 335 -29.52 20.21 104.12
N GLU A 336 -29.97 21.42 104.48
CA GLU A 336 -29.89 22.59 103.58
C GLU A 336 -28.49 23.22 103.45
N ARG A 337 -27.51 22.85 104.27
CA ARG A 337 -26.15 23.45 104.20
C ARG A 337 -25.14 22.68 103.34
N VAL A 338 -25.39 21.41 103.01
CA VAL A 338 -24.49 20.58 102.18
C VAL A 338 -24.87 20.66 100.69
N TYR A 339 -26.16 20.82 100.38
CA TYR A 339 -26.66 20.87 99.00
C TYR A 339 -26.12 22.05 98.19
N ASN A 340 -25.95 23.22 98.81
CA ASN A 340 -25.47 24.41 98.10
C ASN A 340 -24.01 24.28 97.65
N LYS A 341 -23.17 23.54 98.41
CA LYS A 341 -21.75 23.37 98.09
C LYS A 341 -21.50 22.31 97.01
N VAL A 342 -22.39 21.31 96.90
CA VAL A 342 -22.35 20.30 95.81
C VAL A 342 -22.94 20.85 94.51
N ALA A 343 -23.93 21.74 94.60
CA ALA A 343 -24.49 22.43 93.43
C ALA A 343 -23.48 23.36 92.75
N GLU A 344 -22.68 24.11 93.54
CA GLU A 344 -21.59 24.93 93.00
C GLU A 344 -20.53 24.08 92.28
N MET A 345 -20.00 23.03 92.91
CA MET A 345 -18.99 22.16 92.29
C MET A 345 -19.48 21.50 91.00
N ASN A 346 -20.75 21.08 90.93
CA ASN A 346 -21.31 20.50 89.71
C ASN A 346 -21.50 21.54 88.60
N SER A 347 -21.81 22.79 88.95
CA SER A 347 -21.94 23.88 87.96
C SER A 347 -20.59 24.25 87.35
N GLU A 348 -19.51 24.28 88.15
CA GLU A 348 -18.15 24.54 87.68
C GLU A 348 -17.64 23.41 86.77
N LEU A 349 -17.93 22.16 87.11
CA LEU A 349 -17.55 20.99 86.32
C LEU A 349 -18.30 20.92 84.98
N ALA A 350 -19.56 21.36 84.96
CA ALA A 350 -20.34 21.49 83.73
C ALA A 350 -19.78 22.58 82.80
N ILE A 351 -19.40 23.74 83.35
CA ILE A 351 -18.79 24.84 82.58
C ILE A 351 -17.43 24.41 81.98
N GLU A 352 -16.60 23.69 82.75
CA GLU A 352 -15.34 23.15 82.21
C GLU A 352 -15.56 22.09 81.12
N SER A 353 -16.56 21.22 81.29
CA SER A 353 -16.88 20.20 80.28
C SER A 353 -17.32 20.82 78.95
N SER A 354 -18.14 21.88 78.99
CA SER A 354 -18.56 22.64 77.80
C SER A 354 -17.36 23.27 77.09
N LYS A 355 -16.46 23.91 77.84
CA LYS A 355 -15.23 24.50 77.27
C LYS A 355 -14.33 23.44 76.62
N ARG A 356 -14.25 22.23 77.16
CA ARG A 356 -13.48 21.12 76.55
C ARG A 356 -14.14 20.61 75.27
N ILE A 357 -15.48 20.53 75.23
CA ILE A 357 -16.24 20.15 74.03
C ILE A 357 -16.08 21.21 72.94
N ASP A 358 -16.22 22.49 73.27
CA ASP A 358 -16.07 23.60 72.32
C ASP A 358 -14.64 23.66 71.73
N ASN A 359 -13.62 23.44 72.57
CA ASN A 359 -12.24 23.33 72.12
C ASN A 359 -12.02 22.12 71.20
N ALA A 360 -12.63 20.96 71.51
CA ALA A 360 -12.53 19.76 70.67
C ALA A 360 -13.22 19.97 69.30
N VAL A 361 -14.38 20.62 69.28
CA VAL A 361 -15.10 20.97 68.05
C VAL A 361 -14.31 21.98 67.21
N ALA A 362 -13.69 22.98 67.83
CA ALA A 362 -12.84 23.95 67.14
C ALA A 362 -11.60 23.29 66.49
N VAL A 363 -10.95 22.36 67.20
CA VAL A 363 -9.80 21.59 66.67
C VAL A 363 -10.22 20.70 65.51
N MET A 364 -11.37 20.00 65.60
CA MET A 364 -11.86 19.17 64.51
C MET A 364 -12.29 20.00 63.29
N SER A 365 -12.98 21.13 63.48
CA SER A 365 -13.36 22.06 62.40
C SER A 365 -12.14 22.57 61.64
N ASN A 366 -11.07 22.96 62.34
CA ASN A 366 -9.86 23.47 61.70
C ASN A 366 -9.06 22.38 60.98
N ALA A 367 -9.04 21.13 61.48
CA ALA A 367 -8.36 20.01 60.82
C ALA A 367 -9.00 19.61 59.47
N HIS A 368 -10.28 19.91 59.25
CA HIS A 368 -11.01 19.56 58.03
C HIS A 368 -11.00 20.66 56.95
N LYS A 369 -10.83 21.94 57.33
CA LYS A 369 -10.80 23.07 56.38
C LYS A 369 -9.61 23.00 55.42
N ASP A 370 -8.41 22.71 55.92
CA ASP A 370 -7.20 22.66 55.09
C ASP A 370 -7.18 21.45 54.16
N ARG A 371 -7.74 20.31 54.58
CA ARG A 371 -7.81 19.10 53.75
C ARG A 371 -8.75 19.25 52.56
N ALA A 372 -9.90 19.91 52.74
CA ALA A 372 -10.83 20.16 51.64
C ALA A 372 -10.23 21.12 50.61
N LEU A 373 -9.56 22.18 51.09
CA LEU A 373 -8.93 23.19 50.23
C LEU A 373 -7.73 22.61 49.46
N ILE A 374 -6.91 21.77 50.08
CA ILE A 374 -5.82 21.05 49.40
C ILE A 374 -6.37 20.09 48.34
N ARG A 375 -7.43 19.33 48.64
CA ARG A 375 -8.06 18.43 47.65
C ARG A 375 -8.58 19.21 46.45
N GLU A 376 -9.29 20.30 46.68
CA GLU A 376 -9.82 21.15 45.61
C GLU A 376 -8.70 21.75 44.76
N GLN A 377 -7.61 22.21 45.37
CA GLN A 377 -6.43 22.70 44.64
C GLN A 377 -5.76 21.59 43.82
N THR A 378 -5.62 20.37 44.37
CA THR A 378 -5.04 19.24 43.63
C THR A 378 -5.93 18.78 42.47
N ASP A 379 -7.24 18.82 42.62
CA ASP A 379 -8.17 18.42 41.56
C ASP A 379 -8.26 19.49 40.47
N ARG A 380 -8.17 20.78 40.82
CA ARG A 380 -8.00 21.87 39.84
C ARG A 380 -6.67 21.74 39.08
N ALA A 381 -5.57 21.44 39.76
CA ALA A 381 -4.27 21.23 39.12
C ALA A 381 -4.27 20.02 38.16
N LYS A 382 -4.88 18.90 38.56
CA LYS A 382 -5.07 17.73 37.68
C LYS A 382 -5.93 18.07 36.46
N LYS A 383 -7.02 18.83 36.65
CA LYS A 383 -7.89 19.25 35.54
C LYS A 383 -7.12 20.11 34.53
N ILE A 384 -6.35 21.09 35.01
CA ILE A 384 -5.51 21.95 34.16
C ILE A 384 -4.48 21.12 33.40
N ALA A 385 -3.79 20.18 34.07
CA ALA A 385 -2.81 19.30 33.42
C ALA A 385 -3.45 18.45 32.31
N LEU A 386 -4.64 17.89 32.56
CA LEU A 386 -5.37 17.07 31.59
C LEU A 386 -5.86 17.90 30.39
N GLU A 387 -6.32 19.14 30.62
CA GLU A 387 -6.66 20.08 29.54
C GLU A 387 -5.44 20.45 28.69
N LEU A 388 -4.27 20.62 29.31
CA LEU A 388 -3.00 20.92 28.63
C LEU A 388 -2.52 19.74 27.78
N ASP A 389 -2.60 18.51 28.31
CA ASP A 389 -2.28 17.28 27.57
C ASP A 389 -3.22 17.07 26.38
N VAL A 390 -4.53 17.32 26.55
CA VAL A 390 -5.51 17.25 25.45
C VAL A 390 -5.22 18.33 24.39
N ALA A 391 -4.87 19.54 24.80
CA ALA A 391 -4.49 20.62 23.88
C ALA A 391 -3.21 20.29 23.11
N MET A 392 -2.18 19.75 23.79
CA MET A 392 -0.94 19.27 23.15
C MET A 392 -1.21 18.11 22.19
N GLY A 393 -2.07 17.15 22.57
CA GLY A 393 -2.48 16.04 21.72
C GLY A 393 -3.17 16.52 20.44
N ARG A 394 -4.11 17.47 20.57
CA ARG A 394 -4.79 18.09 19.41
C ARG A 394 -3.82 18.86 18.52
N ASN A 395 -2.91 19.65 19.10
CA ASN A 395 -1.91 20.39 18.33
C ASN A 395 -0.95 19.45 17.58
N ASN A 396 -0.52 18.35 18.20
CA ASN A 396 0.32 17.35 17.56
C ASN A 396 -0.42 16.65 16.41
N GLN A 397 -1.71 16.35 16.59
CA GLN A 397 -2.53 15.75 15.54
C GLN A 397 -2.71 16.71 14.35
N VAL A 398 -2.97 18.00 14.61
CA VAL A 398 -3.07 19.03 13.55
C VAL A 398 -1.73 19.19 12.82
N ALA A 399 -0.61 19.22 13.55
CA ALA A 399 0.73 19.32 12.96
C ALA A 399 1.07 18.10 12.09
N PHE A 400 0.70 16.90 12.54
CA PHE A 400 0.87 15.67 11.76
C PHE A 400 0.07 15.71 10.45
N ILE A 401 -1.21 16.10 10.52
CA ILE A 401 -2.08 16.25 9.33
C ILE A 401 -1.51 17.31 8.36
N GLN A 402 -0.95 18.40 8.88
CA GLN A 402 -0.30 19.42 8.04
C GLN A 402 0.94 18.88 7.34
N GLN A 403 1.81 18.15 8.05
CA GLN A 403 2.98 17.52 7.44
C GLN A 403 2.61 16.48 6.37
N GLU A 404 1.55 15.71 6.61
CA GLU A 404 1.04 14.72 5.64
C GLU A 404 0.52 15.42 4.36
N LYS A 405 -0.27 16.49 4.51
CA LYS A 405 -0.73 17.31 3.37
C LYS A 405 0.43 17.97 2.61
N GLU A 406 1.47 18.41 3.31
CA GLU A 406 2.66 18.97 2.67
C GLU A 406 3.43 17.90 1.87
N ARG A 407 3.55 16.68 2.40
CA ARG A 407 4.12 15.54 1.65
C ARG A 407 3.30 15.17 0.43
N GLU A 408 1.98 15.02 0.58
CA GLU A 408 1.09 14.75 -0.55
C GLU A 408 1.19 15.83 -1.65
N LYS A 409 1.32 17.10 -1.25
CA LYS A 409 1.53 18.20 -2.18
C LYS A 409 2.90 18.11 -2.87
N GLN A 410 3.96 17.75 -2.16
CA GLN A 410 5.29 17.55 -2.74
C GLN A 410 5.31 16.36 -3.70
N ASP A 411 4.68 15.25 -3.35
CA ASP A 411 4.52 14.07 -4.20
C ASP A 411 3.68 14.41 -5.44
N GLY A 412 2.61 15.20 -5.29
CA GLY A 412 1.81 15.72 -6.39
C GLY A 412 2.61 16.63 -7.35
N ILE A 413 3.52 17.45 -6.82
CA ILE A 413 4.41 18.28 -7.66
C ILE A 413 5.46 17.40 -8.36
N ALA A 414 6.03 16.42 -7.67
CA ALA A 414 7.04 15.52 -8.24
C ALA A 414 6.44 14.67 -9.36
N THR A 415 5.27 14.07 -9.14
CA THR A 415 4.55 13.30 -10.16
C THR A 415 4.18 14.15 -11.38
N ARG A 416 3.72 15.39 -11.18
CA ARG A 416 3.45 16.31 -12.29
C ARG A 416 4.70 16.62 -13.11
N LYS A 417 5.84 16.88 -12.47
CA LYS A 417 7.11 17.10 -13.17
C LYS A 417 7.55 15.89 -14.00
N VAL A 418 7.36 14.67 -13.49
CA VAL A 418 7.66 13.44 -14.25
C VAL A 418 6.76 13.35 -15.47
N LEU A 419 5.45 13.56 -15.31
CA LEU A 419 4.49 13.54 -16.43
C LEU A 419 4.78 14.61 -17.48
N ASP A 420 5.16 15.82 -17.06
CA ASP A 420 5.52 16.90 -17.97
C ASP A 420 6.80 16.55 -18.75
N ASN A 421 7.81 15.96 -18.10
CA ASN A 421 9.03 15.47 -18.75
C ASN A 421 8.73 14.34 -19.76
N ASP A 422 7.92 13.35 -19.37
CA ASP A 422 7.52 12.24 -20.24
C ASP A 422 6.77 12.76 -21.49
N PHE A 423 5.95 13.80 -21.31
CA PHE A 423 5.24 14.43 -22.40
C PHE A 423 6.18 15.19 -23.35
N GLU A 424 7.17 15.91 -22.82
CA GLU A 424 8.21 16.56 -23.64
C GLU A 424 9.05 15.53 -24.42
N GLU A 425 9.42 14.42 -23.79
CA GLU A 425 10.13 13.33 -24.46
C GLU A 425 9.28 12.70 -25.58
N PHE A 426 7.99 12.46 -25.31
CA PHE A 426 7.06 11.97 -26.32
C PHE A 426 6.93 12.92 -27.50
N GLN A 427 6.85 14.24 -27.25
CA GLN A 427 6.82 15.24 -28.33
C GLN A 427 8.10 15.22 -29.17
N LYS A 428 9.28 15.21 -28.53
CA LYS A 428 10.58 15.14 -29.23
C LYS A 428 10.67 13.88 -30.09
N MET A 429 10.34 12.71 -29.54
CA MET A 429 10.29 11.44 -30.26
C MET A 429 9.33 11.49 -31.46
N THR A 430 8.16 12.09 -31.29
CA THR A 430 7.17 12.21 -32.38
C THR A 430 7.67 13.12 -33.51
N VAL A 431 8.34 14.23 -33.17
CA VAL A 431 8.94 15.15 -34.15
C VAL A 431 10.09 14.46 -34.89
N GLU A 432 10.95 13.74 -34.19
CA GLU A 432 12.05 12.97 -34.80
C GLU A 432 11.54 11.88 -35.75
N GLN A 433 10.52 11.12 -35.35
CA GLN A 433 9.89 10.12 -36.21
C GLN A 433 9.27 10.75 -37.47
N LYS A 434 8.59 11.90 -37.32
CA LYS A 434 8.05 12.65 -38.47
C LYS A 434 9.17 13.13 -39.39
N LYS A 435 10.27 13.66 -38.85
CA LYS A 435 11.43 14.11 -39.62
C LYS A 435 12.08 12.95 -40.37
N ALA A 436 12.33 11.82 -39.71
CA ALA A 436 12.87 10.62 -40.33
C ALA A 436 11.98 10.09 -41.47
N LYS A 437 10.65 10.16 -41.30
CA LYS A 437 9.68 9.78 -42.34
C LYS A 437 9.67 10.75 -43.53
N VAL A 438 9.81 12.06 -43.28
CA VAL A 438 9.94 13.05 -44.35
C VAL A 438 11.25 12.86 -45.11
N ASP A 439 12.35 12.59 -44.41
CA ASP A 439 13.65 12.36 -45.04
C ASP A 439 13.68 11.06 -45.85
N SER A 440 13.01 9.99 -45.40
CA SER A 440 12.86 8.77 -46.19
C SER A 440 12.02 8.98 -47.45
N LEU A 441 10.93 9.76 -47.36
CA LEU A 441 10.13 10.16 -48.51
C LEU A 441 10.93 11.01 -49.51
N ARG A 442 11.76 11.94 -49.03
CA ARG A 442 12.65 12.73 -49.88
C ARG A 442 13.66 11.86 -50.63
N LYS A 443 14.28 10.88 -49.94
CA LYS A 443 15.20 9.91 -50.58
C LYS A 443 14.48 9.06 -51.64
N HIS A 444 13.28 8.59 -51.35
CA HIS A 444 12.47 7.85 -52.32
C HIS A 444 12.11 8.72 -53.54
N HIS A 445 11.72 9.97 -53.33
CA HIS A 445 11.43 10.89 -54.42
C HIS A 445 12.65 11.19 -55.29
N HIS A 446 13.83 11.35 -54.67
CA HIS A 446 15.09 11.52 -55.39
C HIS A 446 15.42 10.30 -56.25
N SER A 447 15.30 9.09 -55.69
CA SER A 447 15.50 7.83 -56.44
C SER A 447 14.52 7.69 -57.61
N LEU A 448 13.25 8.09 -57.43
CA LEU A 448 12.26 8.10 -58.51
C LEU A 448 12.65 9.08 -59.62
N LEU A 449 13.15 10.27 -59.27
CA LEU A 449 13.63 11.25 -60.27
C LEU A 449 14.83 10.70 -61.04
N GLU A 450 15.79 10.06 -60.38
CA GLU A 450 16.92 9.39 -61.03
C GLU A 450 16.44 8.30 -62.01
N GLN A 451 15.46 7.48 -61.62
CA GLN A 451 14.86 6.48 -62.50
C GLN A 451 14.15 7.11 -63.70
N ILE A 452 13.43 8.23 -63.52
CA ILE A 452 12.79 8.94 -64.63
C ILE A 452 13.84 9.48 -65.61
N VAL A 453 14.94 10.05 -65.10
CA VAL A 453 16.04 10.55 -65.94
C VAL A 453 16.72 9.39 -66.69
N ALA A 454 17.01 8.28 -66.01
CA ALA A 454 17.58 7.09 -66.63
C ALA A 454 16.66 6.51 -67.72
N ASN A 455 15.35 6.44 -67.46
CA ASN A 455 14.37 5.97 -68.43
C ASN A 455 14.24 6.92 -69.64
N LYS A 456 14.33 8.24 -69.44
CA LYS A 456 14.37 9.21 -70.54
C LYS A 456 15.61 9.00 -71.42
N ALA A 457 16.78 8.86 -70.83
CA ALA A 457 18.02 8.59 -71.56
C ALA A 457 17.97 7.27 -72.33
N LEU A 458 17.36 6.22 -71.74
CA LEU A 458 17.15 4.94 -72.41
C LEU A 458 16.19 5.10 -73.60
N ASN A 459 15.09 5.85 -73.42
CA ASN A 459 14.13 6.10 -74.49
C ASN A 459 14.73 6.93 -75.64
N GLU A 460 15.57 7.93 -75.33
CA GLU A 460 16.31 8.69 -76.33
C GLU A 460 17.24 7.81 -77.17
N LYS A 461 17.93 6.85 -76.54
CA LYS A 461 18.74 5.84 -77.26
C LYS A 461 17.87 4.98 -78.18
N ARG A 462 16.73 4.49 -77.71
CA ARG A 462 15.79 3.70 -78.54
C ARG A 462 15.25 4.49 -79.72
N VAL A 463 14.92 5.77 -79.52
CA VAL A 463 14.47 6.65 -80.61
C VAL A 463 15.60 6.88 -81.62
N ALA A 464 16.85 7.04 -81.17
CA ALA A 464 18.00 7.18 -82.05
C ALA A 464 18.27 5.89 -82.86
N GLU A 465 18.17 4.72 -82.22
CA GLU A 465 18.28 3.41 -82.86
C GLU A 465 17.18 3.20 -83.90
N ASN A 466 15.93 3.51 -83.58
CA ASN A 466 14.81 3.43 -84.52
C ASN A 466 15.01 4.37 -85.72
N LYS A 467 15.44 5.62 -85.49
CA LYS A 467 15.74 6.56 -86.57
C LYS A 467 16.89 6.07 -87.46
N LYS A 468 17.86 5.35 -86.90
CA LYS A 468 18.94 4.74 -87.67
C LYS A 468 18.40 3.58 -88.50
N LEU A 469 17.59 2.71 -87.92
CA LEU A 469 16.93 1.61 -88.62
C LEU A 469 16.07 2.12 -89.79
N ASP A 470 15.27 3.18 -89.57
CA ASP A 470 14.45 3.78 -90.62
C ASP A 470 15.31 4.33 -91.77
N ARG A 471 16.46 4.96 -91.47
CA ARG A 471 17.41 5.40 -92.51
C ARG A 471 18.01 4.23 -93.26
N ASP A 472 18.44 3.18 -92.56
CA ASP A 472 19.04 2.00 -93.17
C ASP A 472 18.02 1.30 -94.09
N LEU A 473 16.75 1.22 -93.69
CA LEU A 473 15.66 0.69 -94.52
C LEU A 473 15.37 1.56 -95.75
N MET A 474 15.37 2.89 -95.60
CA MET A 474 15.20 3.80 -96.75
C MET A 474 16.37 3.70 -97.73
N GLU A 475 17.61 3.59 -97.23
CA GLU A 475 18.79 3.39 -98.07
C GLU A 475 18.77 2.05 -98.80
N GLN A 476 18.32 0.97 -98.12
CA GLN A 476 18.08 -0.33 -98.76
C GLN A 476 17.02 -0.22 -99.86
N HIS A 477 15.89 0.42 -99.58
CA HIS A 477 14.85 0.64 -100.58
C HIS A 477 15.34 1.48 -101.77
N GLU A 478 16.17 2.50 -101.55
CA GLU A 478 16.79 3.27 -102.63
C GLU A 478 17.76 2.43 -103.47
N LYS A 479 18.55 1.55 -102.83
CA LYS A 479 19.45 0.61 -103.53
C LYS A 479 18.66 -0.41 -104.35
N GLU A 480 17.60 -0.97 -103.78
CA GLU A 480 16.69 -1.89 -104.47
C GLU A 480 15.97 -1.20 -105.63
N SER A 481 15.49 0.03 -105.43
CA SER A 481 14.84 0.83 -106.48
C SER A 481 15.80 1.19 -107.61
N LYS A 482 17.04 1.61 -107.31
CA LYS A 482 18.09 1.83 -108.31
C LYS A 482 18.43 0.54 -109.06
N GLY A 483 18.62 -0.56 -108.35
CA GLY A 483 18.87 -1.87 -108.96
C GLY A 483 17.73 -2.32 -109.87
N TYR A 484 16.47 -2.12 -109.45
CA TYR A 484 15.30 -2.40 -110.29
C TYR A 484 15.27 -1.53 -111.55
N ILE A 485 15.54 -0.23 -111.42
CA ILE A 485 15.62 0.70 -112.56
C ILE A 485 16.73 0.30 -113.52
N ASP A 486 17.91 -0.07 -113.02
CA ASP A 486 19.05 -0.49 -113.84
C ASP A 486 18.74 -1.78 -114.62
N VAL A 487 18.14 -2.78 -113.97
CA VAL A 487 17.68 -4.02 -114.61
C VAL A 487 16.60 -3.73 -115.65
N ALA A 488 15.64 -2.86 -115.32
CA ALA A 488 14.55 -2.52 -116.23
C ALA A 488 15.04 -1.70 -117.44
N ASN A 489 16.03 -0.81 -117.26
CA ASN A 489 16.69 -0.10 -118.34
C ASN A 489 17.49 -1.04 -119.25
N ALA A 490 18.21 -2.01 -118.68
CA ALA A 490 18.91 -3.03 -119.44
C ALA A 490 17.94 -3.87 -120.29
N ALA A 491 16.79 -4.25 -119.74
CA ALA A 491 15.74 -4.95 -120.48
C ALA A 491 15.11 -4.09 -121.58
N ILE A 492 14.89 -2.79 -121.32
CA ILE A 492 14.45 -1.80 -122.32
C ILE A 492 15.44 -1.74 -123.50
N ASP A 493 16.74 -1.68 -123.21
CA ASP A 493 17.79 -1.64 -124.24
C ASP A 493 17.88 -2.95 -125.04
N GLU A 494 17.66 -4.10 -124.39
CA GLU A 494 17.56 -5.40 -125.06
C GLU A 494 16.34 -5.46 -125.99
N PHE A 495 15.14 -5.08 -125.52
CA PHE A 495 13.94 -5.02 -126.35
C PHE A 495 14.05 -4.01 -127.50
N ARG A 496 14.83 -2.94 -127.33
CA ARG A 496 15.15 -1.98 -128.39
C ARG A 496 15.99 -2.60 -129.50
N LYS A 497 16.98 -3.42 -129.15
CA LYS A 497 17.81 -4.14 -130.12
C LYS A 497 17.01 -5.19 -130.89
N GLU A 498 16.00 -5.79 -130.26
CA GLU A 498 15.10 -6.77 -130.88
C GLU A 498 13.97 -6.15 -131.73
N GLY A 499 13.84 -4.82 -131.78
CA GLY A 499 12.83 -4.13 -132.59
C GLY A 499 11.39 -4.22 -132.05
N LYS A 500 11.20 -4.58 -130.78
CA LYS A 500 9.88 -4.69 -130.14
C LYS A 500 9.38 -3.31 -129.67
N ASN A 501 8.05 -3.14 -129.55
CA ASN A 501 7.47 -1.89 -129.07
C ASN A 501 7.73 -1.70 -127.56
N ILE A 502 8.43 -0.62 -127.20
CA ILE A 502 8.96 -0.35 -125.86
C ILE A 502 8.13 0.71 -125.11
N ALA A 503 7.13 1.30 -125.75
CA ALA A 503 6.41 2.45 -125.20
C ALA A 503 5.76 2.14 -123.83
N THR A 504 5.21 0.93 -123.67
CA THR A 504 4.63 0.46 -122.40
C THR A 504 5.69 0.25 -121.31
N ALA A 505 6.85 -0.31 -121.64
CA ALA A 505 7.93 -0.53 -120.67
C ALA A 505 8.54 0.79 -120.18
N ILE A 506 8.75 1.77 -121.08
CA ILE A 506 9.25 3.11 -120.71
C ILE A 506 8.26 3.81 -119.78
N HIS A 507 6.95 3.71 -120.03
CA HIS A 507 5.93 4.31 -119.17
C HIS A 507 5.87 3.73 -117.75
N ILE A 508 6.27 2.47 -117.57
CA ILE A 508 6.27 1.79 -116.26
C ILE A 508 7.55 2.12 -115.48
N VAL A 509 8.71 2.16 -116.14
CA VAL A 509 10.01 2.46 -115.50
C VAL A 509 10.17 3.96 -115.22
N HIS A 510 9.64 4.80 -116.11
CA HIS A 510 9.64 6.26 -115.97
C HIS A 510 8.18 6.74 -115.98
N PRO A 511 7.43 6.57 -114.87
CA PRO A 511 6.11 7.16 -114.78
C PRO A 511 6.25 8.67 -114.97
N ARG A 512 5.47 9.24 -115.91
CA ARG A 512 5.42 10.69 -116.11
C ARG A 512 5.19 11.34 -114.75
N GLN A 513 6.07 12.26 -114.37
CA GLN A 513 5.89 13.02 -113.13
C GLN A 513 4.46 13.58 -113.10
N PRO A 514 3.67 13.34 -112.04
CA PRO A 514 2.45 14.10 -111.85
C PRO A 514 2.84 15.58 -111.84
N PHE A 515 2.04 16.42 -112.49
CA PHE A 515 2.21 17.87 -112.52
C PHE A 515 2.65 18.41 -111.15
N PRO A 516 3.56 19.41 -111.09
CA PRO A 516 3.99 19.96 -109.82
C PRO A 516 2.75 20.35 -109.02
N PRO A 517 2.66 19.96 -107.73
CA PRO A 517 1.52 20.31 -106.92
C PRO A 517 1.40 21.83 -106.91
N VAL A 518 0.27 22.35 -107.39
CA VAL A 518 -0.10 23.75 -107.20
C VAL A 518 0.01 24.02 -105.71
N GLN A 519 0.95 24.90 -105.33
CA GLN A 519 1.10 25.35 -103.97
C GLN A 519 -0.17 26.13 -103.60
N PHE A 520 -1.17 25.43 -103.07
CA PHE A 520 -2.24 26.09 -102.33
C PHE A 520 -1.62 26.63 -101.06
N GLU A 521 -1.33 27.93 -101.06
CA GLU A 521 -1.09 28.70 -99.84
C GLU A 521 -2.24 28.48 -98.87
N THR A 522 -2.07 27.55 -97.93
CA THR A 522 -3.03 27.28 -96.87
C THR A 522 -2.84 28.32 -95.77
N ARG A 523 -3.30 29.54 -96.06
CA ARG A 523 -3.71 30.53 -95.06
C ARG A 523 -5.13 31.00 -95.34
N TYR A 524 -6.04 30.06 -95.59
CA TYR A 524 -7.47 30.36 -95.46
C TYR A 524 -7.83 30.27 -93.97
N ASN A 525 -7.94 31.44 -93.35
CA ASN A 525 -8.43 31.63 -91.99
C ASN A 525 -9.93 31.28 -91.96
N THR A 526 -10.23 29.99 -91.82
CA THR A 526 -11.59 29.41 -91.89
C THR A 526 -12.52 29.89 -90.77
N PHE A 527 -11.98 30.51 -89.71
CA PHE A 527 -12.76 31.06 -88.60
C PHE A 527 -13.40 32.43 -88.93
N ALA A 528 -12.79 33.24 -89.78
CA ALA A 528 -13.33 34.55 -90.16
C ALA A 528 -14.59 34.46 -91.05
N ARG A 529 -14.85 33.29 -91.66
CA ARG A 529 -15.99 33.06 -92.55
C ARG A 529 -17.24 32.52 -91.85
N LEU A 530 -17.13 32.16 -90.57
CA LEU A 530 -18.24 31.66 -89.74
C LEU A 530 -18.81 32.71 -88.77
N GLY A 531 -18.31 33.96 -88.80
CA GLY A 531 -18.94 35.06 -88.06
C GLY A 531 -18.84 34.97 -86.53
N PHE A 532 -17.93 34.17 -85.99
CA PHE A 532 -17.63 34.15 -84.56
C PHE A 532 -16.39 35.01 -84.29
N ILE A 533 -16.61 36.20 -83.72
CA ILE A 533 -15.58 36.97 -83.00
C ILE A 533 -15.43 36.36 -81.61
#